data_AF-A0AAP8N5X4-F1
#
_entry.id   AF-A0AAP8N5X4-F1
#
_cell.length_a   1.000
_cell.length_b   1.000
_cell.length_c   1.000
_cell.angle_alpha   90.00
_cell.angle_beta   90.00
_cell.angle_gamma   90.00
#
_symmetry.space_group_name_H-M   'P 1'
#
loop_
_entity.id
_entity.type
_entity.pdbx_description
1 polymer ?
#
loop_
_entity_poly.entity_id
_entity_poly.type
_entity_poly.pdbx_seq_one_letter_code
_entity_poly.pdbx_strand_id
1 'polypeptide(L)'
;SGLGQRFPAGYPVATVKEVIHDSGQPFAIVRAVPTAALNRSRYLLLVFSDGRTAEERANEAAQAQEALDRQGGGPIIPATVPK
;
A
#
# COMPACT_ATOMS: atom_id res chain seq x y z
N SER A 1 11.88 -9.74 -2.90
CA SER A 1 11.75 -11.19 -3.00
C SER A 1 10.41 -11.65 -3.58
N GLY A 2 9.30 -10.89 -3.53
CA GLY A 2 8.03 -11.24 -4.22
C GLY A 2 7.27 -12.47 -3.69
N LEU A 3 7.87 -13.25 -2.78
CA LEU A 3 7.35 -14.54 -2.31
C LEU A 3 6.03 -14.45 -1.53
N GLY A 4 5.73 -13.30 -0.94
CA GLY A 4 4.44 -13.06 -0.28
C GLY A 4 3.31 -12.68 -1.24
N GLN A 5 3.56 -12.64 -2.55
CA GLN A 5 2.60 -12.25 -3.62
C GLN A 5 1.93 -10.88 -3.43
N ARG A 6 2.44 -10.04 -2.51
CA ARG A 6 1.88 -8.72 -2.20
C ARG A 6 2.52 -7.58 -2.98
N PHE A 7 3.80 -7.72 -3.33
CA PHE A 7 4.55 -6.73 -4.09
C PHE A 7 5.28 -7.40 -5.24
N PRO A 8 5.38 -6.74 -6.41
CA PRO A 8 6.17 -7.24 -7.52
C PRO A 8 7.63 -7.51 -7.12
N ALA A 9 8.28 -8.44 -7.82
CA ALA A 9 9.71 -8.65 -7.68
C ALA A 9 10.48 -7.36 -8.06
N GLY A 10 11.52 -7.03 -7.29
CA GLY A 10 12.33 -5.83 -7.52
C GLY A 10 11.71 -4.50 -7.08
N TYR A 11 10.49 -4.49 -6.53
CA TYR A 11 9.86 -3.24 -6.07
C TYR A 11 10.66 -2.62 -4.90
N PRO A 12 11.05 -1.34 -4.97
CA PRO A 12 11.89 -0.71 -3.95
C PRO A 12 11.09 -0.51 -2.66
N VAL A 13 11.59 -1.05 -1.55
CA VAL A 13 10.91 -1.00 -0.25
C VAL A 13 11.65 -0.13 0.77
N ALA A 14 12.96 -0.34 0.93
CA ALA A 14 13.78 0.33 1.91
C ALA A 14 15.28 0.11 1.62
N THR A 15 16.13 0.96 2.19
CA THR A 15 17.59 0.77 2.26
C THR A 15 17.96 0.31 3.67
N VAL A 16 18.85 -0.68 3.80
CA VAL A 16 19.31 -1.19 5.09
C VAL A 16 20.14 -0.13 5.81
N LYS A 17 19.78 0.16 7.06
CA LYS A 17 20.52 1.08 7.95
C LYS A 17 21.43 0.32 8.91
N GLU A 18 20.95 -0.78 9.46
CA GLU A 18 21.65 -1.53 10.49
C GLU A 18 21.21 -2.99 10.48
N VAL A 19 22.16 -3.89 10.79
CA VAL A 19 21.91 -5.32 10.96
C VAL A 19 22.41 -5.71 12.35
N ILE A 20 21.52 -6.19 13.20
CA ILE A 20 21.81 -6.63 14.56
C ILE A 20 21.73 -8.15 14.54
N HIS A 21 22.85 -8.81 14.82
CA HIS A 21 22.93 -10.26 14.89
C HIS A 21 23.46 -10.68 16.26
N ASP A 22 22.56 -11.16 17.10
CA ASP A 22 22.89 -11.76 18.39
C ASP A 22 22.97 -13.28 18.20
N SER A 23 24.11 -13.88 18.53
CA SER A 23 24.33 -15.32 18.46
C SER A 23 23.36 -16.15 19.31
N GLY A 24 22.67 -15.52 20.28
CA GLY A 24 21.60 -16.13 21.05
C GLY A 24 20.23 -16.17 20.37
N GLN A 25 20.06 -15.50 19.23
CA GLN A 25 18.78 -15.46 18.49
C GLN A 25 18.87 -16.17 17.13
N PRO A 26 17.80 -16.88 16.71
CA PRO A 26 17.81 -17.62 15.44
C PRO A 26 17.79 -16.73 14.19
N PHE A 27 17.49 -15.44 14.33
CA PHE A 27 17.37 -14.50 13.23
C PHE A 27 18.07 -13.16 13.54
N ALA A 28 18.55 -12.49 12.51
CA ALA A 28 19.03 -11.12 12.62
C ALA A 28 17.86 -10.12 12.57
N ILE A 29 17.99 -9.03 13.30
CA ILE A 29 17.07 -7.89 13.21
C ILE A 29 17.67 -6.87 12.25
N VAL A 30 16.95 -6.53 11.20
CA VAL A 30 17.36 -5.52 10.22
C VAL A 30 16.54 -4.25 10.40
N ARG A 31 17.21 -3.12 10.64
CA ARG A 31 16.59 -1.81 10.61
C ARG A 31 16.81 -1.19 9.24
N ALA A 32 15.75 -0.72 8.61
CA ALA A 32 15.79 -0.16 7.27
C ALA A 32 15.06 1.18 7.19
N VAL A 33 15.51 2.05 6.29
CA VAL A 33 14.88 3.35 5.99
C VAL A 33 14.03 3.19 4.74
N PRO A 34 12.73 3.51 4.76
CA PRO A 34 11.86 3.42 3.59
C PRO A 34 12.39 4.26 2.42
N THR A 35 12.26 3.74 1.19
CA THR A 35 12.65 4.48 -0.03
C THR A 35 11.67 5.60 -0.37
N ALA A 36 10.40 5.48 0.05
CA ALA A 36 9.35 6.44 -0.26
C ALA A 36 9.26 7.56 0.80
N ALA A 37 9.29 8.82 0.35
CA ALA A 37 9.01 9.99 1.19
C ALA A 37 7.52 10.34 1.17
N LEU A 38 6.71 9.56 1.90
CA LEU A 38 5.24 9.64 1.84
C LEU A 38 4.68 11.04 2.18
N ASN A 39 5.37 11.77 3.05
CA ASN A 39 4.96 13.12 3.48
C ASN A 39 5.12 14.22 2.42
N ARG A 40 5.65 13.90 1.23
CA ARG A 40 5.81 14.86 0.11
C ARG A 40 5.33 14.30 -1.23
N SER A 41 4.72 13.11 -1.24
CA SER A 41 4.27 12.47 -2.47
C SER A 41 2.97 13.10 -2.98
N ARG A 42 2.99 13.64 -4.20
CA ARG A 42 1.80 14.16 -4.90
C ARG A 42 1.09 13.11 -5.75
N TYR A 43 1.80 12.07 -6.15
CA TYR A 43 1.33 11.05 -7.07
C TYR A 43 1.50 9.68 -6.41
N LEU A 44 0.50 8.82 -6.58
CA LEU A 44 0.50 7.44 -6.12
C LEU A 44 0.21 6.53 -7.29
N LEU A 45 0.93 5.41 -7.36
CA LEU A 45 0.63 4.31 -8.27
C LEU A 45 0.03 3.17 -7.46
N LEU A 46 -1.21 2.79 -7.79
CA LEU A 46 -1.87 1.64 -7.20
C LEU A 46 -1.51 0.41 -8.03
N VAL A 47 -0.88 -0.58 -7.40
CA VAL A 47 -0.50 -1.84 -8.01
C VAL A 47 -1.40 -2.94 -7.45
N PHE A 48 -2.06 -3.67 -8.33
CA PHE A 48 -2.96 -4.77 -7.99
C PHE A 48 -2.37 -6.08 -8.47
N SER A 49 -2.62 -7.17 -7.73
CA SER A 49 -2.10 -8.51 -8.04
C SER A 49 -3.08 -9.37 -8.84
N ASP A 50 -4.29 -8.89 -9.09
CA ASP A 50 -5.30 -9.60 -9.90
C ASP A 50 -5.22 -9.20 -11.38
N GLY A 51 -5.85 -10.01 -12.24
CA GLY A 51 -5.81 -9.84 -13.69
C GLY A 51 -6.76 -8.77 -14.24
N ARG A 52 -7.47 -8.02 -13.39
CA ARG A 52 -8.48 -7.05 -13.85
C ARG A 52 -7.81 -5.81 -14.41
N THR A 53 -8.36 -5.29 -15.51
CA THR A 53 -7.90 -4.04 -16.08
C THR A 53 -8.23 -2.86 -15.16
N ALA A 54 -7.60 -1.71 -15.44
CA ALA A 54 -7.92 -0.49 -14.73
C ALA A 54 -9.39 -0.07 -14.98
N GLU A 55 -9.92 -0.23 -16.19
CA GLU A 55 -11.31 0.10 -16.51
C GLU A 55 -12.29 -0.81 -15.77
N GLU A 56 -12.04 -2.11 -15.72
CA GLU A 56 -12.90 -3.07 -15.01
C GLU A 56 -13.02 -2.70 -13.52
N ARG A 57 -11.89 -2.38 -12.87
CA ARG A 57 -11.89 -1.93 -11.47
C ARG A 57 -12.57 -0.57 -11.28
N ALA A 58 -12.39 0.36 -12.21
CA ALA A 58 -13.05 1.66 -12.12
C ALA A 58 -14.58 1.51 -12.22
N ASN A 59 -15.05 0.65 -13.12
CA ASN A 59 -16.48 0.38 -13.30
C ASN A 59 -17.09 -0.32 -12.08
N GLU A 60 -16.40 -1.31 -11.50
CA GLU A 60 -16.85 -2.00 -10.28
C GLU A 60 -16.91 -1.04 -9.09
N ALA A 61 -15.90 -0.19 -8.92
CA ALA A 61 -15.87 0.82 -7.86
C ALA A 61 -17.01 1.84 -8.00
N ALA A 62 -17.31 2.28 -9.23
CA ALA A 62 -18.43 3.19 -9.51
C ALA A 62 -19.77 2.55 -9.14
N GLN A 63 -20.01 1.30 -9.55
CA GLN A 63 -21.24 0.57 -9.23
C GLN A 63 -21.39 0.35 -7.72
N ALA A 64 -20.30 0.01 -7.02
CA ALA A 64 -20.29 -0.14 -5.57
C ALA A 64 -20.65 1.18 -4.86
N GLN A 65 -20.11 2.30 -5.32
CA GLN A 65 -20.44 3.62 -4.79
C GLN A 65 -21.91 3.98 -5.00
N GLU A 66 -22.45 3.79 -6.21
CA GLU A 66 -23.87 4.05 -6.51
C GLU A 66 -24.81 3.19 -5.67
N ALA A 67 -24.45 1.92 -5.42
CA ALA A 67 -25.21 1.03 -4.57
C ALA A 67 -25.20 1.49 -3.10
N LEU A 68 -24.06 1.98 -2.59
CA LEU A 68 -23.93 2.55 -1.25
C LEU A 68 -24.74 3.84 -1.10
N ASP A 69 -24.68 4.71 -2.10
CA ASP A 69 -25.43 5.98 -2.12
C ASP A 69 -26.94 5.71 -2.13
N ARG A 70 -27.40 4.73 -2.91
CA ARG A 70 -28.81 4.28 -2.94
C ARG A 70 -29.28 3.67 -1.62
N GLN A 71 -28.35 3.09 -0.86
CA GLN A 71 -28.61 2.51 0.47
C GLN A 71 -28.53 3.54 1.61
N GLY A 72 -28.28 4.83 1.32
CA GLY A 72 -28.37 5.93 2.29
C GLY A 72 -27.08 6.28 3.03
N GLY A 73 -25.91 5.81 2.56
CA GLY A 73 -24.61 6.22 3.10
C GLY A 73 -24.15 7.56 2.50
N GLY A 74 -24.39 8.67 3.20
CA GLY A 74 -23.86 9.99 2.81
C GLY A 74 -22.33 10.01 2.69
N PRO A 75 -21.75 10.99 1.98
CA PRO A 75 -20.34 10.98 1.57
C PRO A 75 -19.40 10.81 2.76
N ILE A 76 -18.55 9.78 2.71
CA ILE A 76 -17.41 9.63 3.60
C ILE A 76 -16.39 10.73 3.28
N ILE A 77 -16.51 11.87 3.97
CA ILE A 77 -15.49 12.91 3.92
C ILE A 77 -14.21 12.31 4.53
N PRO A 78 -13.11 12.15 3.78
CA PRO A 78 -11.86 11.70 4.39
C PRO A 78 -11.46 12.76 5.42
N ALA A 79 -11.37 12.34 6.68
CA ALA A 79 -11.01 13.23 7.79
C ALA A 79 -9.70 13.93 7.44
N THR A 80 -9.76 15.26 7.36
CA THR A 80 -8.59 16.12 7.23
C THR A 80 -7.72 15.92 8.47
N VAL A 81 -6.43 15.68 8.25
CA VAL A 81 -5.43 15.50 9.31
C VAL A 81 -5.30 16.83 10.08
N PRO A 82 -5.49 16.87 11.41
CA PRO A 82 -5.29 18.09 12.18
C PRO A 82 -3.80 18.43 12.25
N LYS A 83 -3.52 19.74 12.21
CA LYS A 83 -2.19 20.36 12.31
C LYS A 83 -1.60 20.24 13.71
#